data_AF-A0A7T1HWT3-F1
#
_entry.id   AF-A0A7T1HWT3-F1
#
_cell.length_a   1.000
_cell.length_b   1.000
_cell.length_c   1.000
_cell.angle_alpha   90.00
_cell.angle_beta   90.00
_cell.angle_gamma   90.00
#
_symmetry.space_group_name_H-M   'P 1'
#
loop_
_entity.id
_entity.type
_entity.pdbx_description
1 polymer ?
#
loop_
_entity_poly.entity_id
_entity_poly.type
_entity_poly.pdbx_seq_one_letter_code
_entity_poly.pdbx_strand_id
1 'polypeptide(L)'
;MTQAPPSTPVDGTVSPGPLPLAPGTAPQATERPLPRRGLERLDLLLLCLEALDLNGGEAMVWLSEQLGYQKLFPNRVELWKQRCHNPLRRACRRGELSSDHTDALIRILCLMADRLYPMLRALLSSQEPAELTAQRWQLFEERLGALLRERMNPRRSGVQQLLDPVAGAEQRRRLVRSLALATGIGGFERLRASLLDAAA
;
A
#
# COMPACT_ATOMS: atom_id res chain seq x y z
N MET A 1 68.30 -0.62 66.64
CA MET A 1 68.65 -0.55 65.21
C MET A 1 67.50 -1.17 64.41
N THR A 2 66.88 -0.35 63.56
CA THR A 2 66.28 -0.69 62.25
C THR A 2 65.07 -1.65 62.15
N GLN A 3 63.87 -1.04 62.14
CA GLN A 3 62.82 -1.06 61.10
C GLN A 3 62.57 -2.32 60.22
N ALA A 4 61.31 -2.81 60.19
CA ALA A 4 60.47 -2.92 58.97
C ALA A 4 58.99 -3.28 59.32
N PRO A 5 57.97 -2.64 58.67
CA PRO A 5 56.53 -2.77 58.97
C PRO A 5 55.80 -3.84 58.10
N PRO A 6 54.52 -4.17 58.39
CA PRO A 6 53.82 -5.31 57.79
C PRO A 6 53.24 -5.05 56.39
N SER A 7 53.21 -6.11 55.59
CA SER A 7 52.69 -6.17 54.22
C SER A 7 51.18 -5.93 54.15
N THR A 8 50.77 -5.02 53.26
CA THR A 8 49.39 -4.78 52.83
C THR A 8 48.87 -5.90 51.90
N PRO A 9 47.56 -6.19 51.90
CA PRO A 9 46.94 -7.04 50.89
C PRO A 9 46.61 -6.22 49.63
N VAL A 10 46.80 -6.83 48.47
CA VAL A 10 46.44 -6.31 47.14
C VAL A 10 44.94 -6.47 46.94
N ASP A 11 44.24 -5.35 46.81
CA ASP A 11 42.80 -5.31 46.52
C ASP A 11 42.56 -5.51 45.01
N GLY A 12 41.72 -6.48 44.68
CA GLY A 12 41.42 -6.90 43.32
C GLY A 12 40.51 -5.89 42.61
N THR A 13 41.04 -5.21 41.61
CA THR A 13 40.28 -4.29 40.77
C THR A 13 39.36 -5.08 39.83
N VAL A 14 38.07 -5.17 40.17
CA VAL A 14 37.03 -5.71 39.28
C VAL A 14 36.68 -4.63 38.25
N SER A 15 36.94 -4.90 36.98
CA SER A 15 36.53 -4.07 35.85
C SER A 15 35.00 -4.12 35.69
N PRO A 16 34.28 -2.99 35.51
CA PRO A 16 32.85 -3.02 35.29
C PRO A 16 32.57 -3.49 33.85
N GLY A 17 31.73 -4.51 33.72
CA GLY A 17 31.22 -4.97 32.42
C GLY A 17 30.35 -3.91 31.73
N PRO A 18 30.13 -4.01 30.41
CA PRO A 18 29.40 -3.00 29.66
C PRO A 18 27.94 -2.94 30.11
N LEU A 19 27.45 -1.72 30.34
CA LEU A 19 26.04 -1.43 30.61
C LEU A 19 25.15 -1.93 29.45
N PRO A 20 23.94 -2.46 29.72
CA PRO A 20 23.02 -2.84 28.67
C PRO A 20 22.56 -1.58 27.91
N LEU A 21 22.66 -1.59 26.58
CA LEU A 21 22.02 -0.59 25.73
C LEU A 21 20.51 -0.58 26.03
N ALA A 22 19.98 0.58 26.40
CA ALA A 22 18.54 0.80 26.46
C ALA A 22 17.92 0.44 25.09
N PRO A 23 16.74 -0.22 25.05
CA PRO A 23 16.04 -0.45 23.80
C PRO A 23 15.78 0.91 23.15
N GLY A 24 16.40 1.13 21.99
CA GLY A 24 16.18 2.32 21.21
C GLY A 24 14.69 2.47 20.95
N THR A 25 14.13 3.58 21.43
CA THR A 25 12.79 4.03 21.04
C THR A 25 12.84 4.18 19.53
N ALA A 26 12.33 3.18 18.79
CA ALA A 26 12.12 3.32 17.37
C ALA A 26 11.32 4.61 17.16
N PRO A 27 11.71 5.49 16.22
CA PRO A 27 10.96 6.70 15.98
C PRO A 27 9.53 6.28 15.68
N GLN A 28 8.59 6.69 16.53
CA GLN A 28 7.18 6.52 16.24
C GLN A 28 6.95 7.26 14.93
N ALA A 29 6.71 6.50 13.86
CA ALA A 29 6.53 7.04 12.54
C ALA A 29 5.38 8.04 12.63
N THR A 30 5.71 9.32 12.62
CA THR A 30 4.74 10.42 12.63
C THR A 30 3.69 10.11 11.58
N GLU A 31 2.43 10.01 12.00
CA GLU A 31 1.25 9.62 11.22
C GLU A 31 0.97 10.63 10.10
N ARG A 32 1.84 10.71 9.10
CA ARG A 32 1.70 11.64 7.99
C ARG A 32 0.55 11.17 7.10
N PRO A 33 -0.53 11.97 6.95
CA PRO A 33 -1.60 11.64 6.04
C PRO A 33 -1.07 11.60 4.61
N LEU A 34 -1.67 10.75 3.76
CA LEU A 34 -1.26 10.69 2.37
C LEU A 34 -1.55 12.03 1.66
N PRO A 35 -0.65 12.48 0.77
CA PRO A 35 -0.96 13.58 -0.11
C PRO A 35 -2.13 13.21 -1.03
N ARG A 36 -2.79 14.23 -1.58
CA ARG A 36 -3.91 14.05 -2.53
C ARG A 36 -3.59 13.06 -3.65
N ARG A 37 -2.39 13.16 -4.24
CA ARG A 37 -1.91 12.26 -5.30
C ARG A 37 -1.74 10.82 -4.83
N GLY A 38 -1.30 10.63 -3.58
CA GLY A 38 -1.26 9.33 -2.92
C GLY A 38 -2.66 8.72 -2.77
N LEU A 39 -3.65 9.50 -2.33
CA LEU A 39 -5.04 9.05 -2.21
C LEU A 39 -5.66 8.70 -3.58
N GLU A 40 -5.42 9.53 -4.60
CA GLU A 40 -5.80 9.25 -5.99
C GLU A 40 -5.23 7.90 -6.45
N ARG A 41 -3.92 7.68 -6.23
CA ARG A 41 -3.24 6.45 -6.64
C ARG A 41 -3.70 5.23 -5.86
N LEU A 42 -3.90 5.35 -4.55
CA LEU A 42 -4.41 4.25 -3.70
C LEU A 42 -5.76 3.74 -4.20
N ASP A 43 -6.71 4.64 -4.47
CA ASP A 43 -8.04 4.23 -4.95
C ASP A 43 -8.01 3.66 -6.37
N LEU A 44 -7.13 4.16 -7.24
CA LEU A 44 -6.90 3.57 -8.56
C LEU A 44 -6.33 2.15 -8.47
N LEU A 45 -5.41 1.89 -7.53
CA LEU A 45 -4.90 0.54 -7.30
C LEU A 45 -5.98 -0.42 -6.80
N LEU A 46 -6.87 0.04 -5.90
CA LEU A 46 -8.03 -0.72 -5.47
C LEU A 46 -8.98 -1.03 -6.63
N LEU A 47 -9.20 -0.09 -7.55
CA LEU A 47 -9.98 -0.37 -8.77
C LEU A 47 -9.29 -1.37 -9.71
N CYS A 48 -7.96 -1.33 -9.82
CA CYS A 48 -7.22 -2.33 -10.59
C CYS A 48 -7.38 -3.73 -9.98
N LEU A 49 -7.40 -3.87 -8.65
CA LEU A 49 -7.70 -5.15 -8.00
C LEU A 49 -9.11 -5.64 -8.33
N GLU A 50 -10.13 -4.76 -8.33
CA GLU A 50 -11.50 -5.11 -8.76
C GLU A 50 -11.61 -5.46 -10.25
N ALA A 51 -10.76 -4.90 -11.10
CA ALA A 51 -10.72 -5.27 -12.51
C ALA A 51 -10.14 -6.69 -12.69
N LEU A 52 -9.18 -7.08 -11.84
CA LEU A 52 -8.55 -8.40 -11.84
C LEU A 52 -9.43 -9.47 -11.18
N ASP A 53 -10.17 -9.10 -10.13
CA ASP A 53 -11.07 -9.98 -9.38
C ASP A 53 -12.51 -9.47 -9.44
N LEU A 54 -13.40 -10.24 -10.09
CA LEU A 54 -14.83 -9.90 -10.22
C LEU A 54 -15.53 -9.76 -8.86
N ASN A 55 -15.03 -10.44 -7.83
CA ASN A 55 -15.54 -10.35 -6.46
C ASN A 55 -14.73 -9.36 -5.62
N GLY A 56 -13.86 -8.56 -6.22
CA GLY A 56 -12.90 -7.70 -5.51
C GLY A 56 -13.55 -6.75 -4.52
N GLY A 57 -14.73 -6.20 -4.84
CA GLY A 57 -15.49 -5.34 -3.93
C GLY A 57 -16.03 -6.09 -2.69
N GLU A 58 -16.45 -7.35 -2.84
CA GLU A 58 -16.82 -8.22 -1.72
C GLU A 58 -15.60 -8.63 -0.90
N ALA A 59 -14.51 -9.00 -1.59
CA ALA A 59 -13.26 -9.40 -0.99
C ALA A 59 -12.65 -8.29 -0.12
N MET A 60 -12.75 -7.02 -0.52
CA MET A 60 -12.31 -5.89 0.31
C MET A 60 -13.10 -5.77 1.62
N VAL A 61 -14.42 -5.93 1.56
CA VAL A 61 -15.28 -5.86 2.76
C VAL A 61 -14.97 -7.02 3.69
N TRP A 62 -14.93 -8.23 3.16
CA TRP A 62 -14.56 -9.42 3.93
C TRP A 62 -13.16 -9.30 4.54
N LEU A 63 -12.16 -8.80 3.79
CA LEU A 63 -10.81 -8.57 4.33
C LEU A 63 -10.79 -7.51 5.43
N SER A 64 -11.59 -6.45 5.29
CA SER A 64 -11.69 -5.43 6.33
C SER A 64 -12.21 -6.02 7.64
N GLU A 65 -13.14 -6.98 7.57
CA GLU A 65 -13.64 -7.70 8.74
C GLU A 65 -12.58 -8.63 9.33
N GLN A 66 -11.89 -9.41 8.50
CA GLN A 66 -10.84 -10.32 8.96
C GLN A 66 -9.67 -9.59 9.64
N LEU A 67 -9.38 -8.35 9.22
CA LEU A 67 -8.32 -7.53 9.80
C LEU A 67 -8.76 -6.73 11.04
N GLY A 68 -10.02 -6.85 11.46
CA GLY A 68 -10.51 -6.11 12.63
C GLY A 68 -10.82 -4.64 12.36
N TYR A 69 -11.05 -4.25 11.11
CA TYR A 69 -11.30 -2.86 10.71
C TYR A 69 -12.77 -2.46 10.73
N GLN A 70 -13.66 -3.21 11.39
CA GLN A 70 -15.09 -2.90 11.46
C GLN A 70 -15.37 -1.54 12.10
N LYS A 71 -14.48 -1.02 12.96
CA LYS A 71 -14.60 0.34 13.49
C LYS A 71 -14.33 1.42 12.43
N LEU A 72 -13.45 1.15 11.48
CA LEU A 72 -13.07 2.06 10.38
C LEU A 72 -14.02 1.90 9.16
N PHE A 73 -14.41 0.66 8.87
CA PHE A 73 -15.25 0.26 7.75
C PHE A 73 -16.38 -0.68 8.25
N PRO A 74 -17.40 -0.15 8.93
CA PRO A 74 -18.46 -0.97 9.52
C PRO A 74 -19.33 -1.70 8.48
N ASN A 75 -19.32 -1.24 7.23
CA ASN A 75 -20.04 -1.86 6.13
C ASN A 75 -19.44 -1.43 4.78
N ARG A 76 -19.92 -2.04 3.70
CA ARG A 76 -19.54 -1.72 2.31
C ARG A 76 -19.67 -0.23 1.97
N VAL A 77 -20.74 0.40 2.44
CA VAL A 77 -21.03 1.81 2.10
C VAL A 77 -19.99 2.73 2.74
N GLU A 78 -19.61 2.48 3.99
CA GLU A 78 -18.55 3.27 4.64
C GLU A 78 -17.18 3.03 3.99
N LEU A 79 -16.84 1.80 3.61
CA LEU A 79 -15.62 1.51 2.85
C LEU A 79 -15.61 2.30 1.52
N TRP A 80 -16.72 2.27 0.78
CA TRP A 80 -16.88 3.05 -0.45
C TRP A 80 -16.76 4.56 -0.20
N LYS A 81 -17.38 5.09 0.86
CA LYS A 81 -17.29 6.50 1.23
C LYS A 81 -15.86 6.94 1.53
N GLN A 82 -15.02 6.08 2.12
CA GLN A 82 -13.62 6.41 2.34
C GLN A 82 -12.85 6.53 1.02
N ARG A 83 -13.11 5.64 0.06
CA ARG A 83 -12.55 5.71 -1.30
C ARG A 83 -12.99 6.95 -2.09
N CYS A 84 -14.15 7.52 -1.75
CA CYS A 84 -14.65 8.75 -2.35
C CYS A 84 -13.88 10.02 -1.97
N HIS A 85 -12.88 9.97 -1.08
CA HIS A 85 -11.91 11.08 -0.91
C HIS A 85 -10.97 11.24 -2.11
N ASN A 86 -10.99 10.29 -3.06
CA ASN A 86 -10.36 10.46 -4.36
C ASN A 86 -11.11 11.53 -5.20
N PRO A 87 -10.46 12.64 -5.58
CA PRO A 87 -11.05 13.72 -6.36
C PRO A 87 -11.43 13.36 -7.81
N LEU A 88 -10.98 12.20 -8.31
CA LEU A 88 -11.37 11.68 -9.61
C LEU A 88 -12.76 11.00 -9.57
N ARG A 89 -13.29 10.68 -8.39
CA ARG A 89 -14.60 10.04 -8.21
C ARG A 89 -15.74 10.96 -8.66
N ARG A 90 -16.82 10.37 -9.19
CA ARG A 90 -18.07 11.12 -9.46
C ARG A 90 -18.67 11.67 -8.17
N ALA A 91 -18.76 10.83 -7.13
CA ALA A 91 -19.24 11.18 -5.80
C ALA A 91 -18.09 11.63 -4.87
N CYS A 92 -17.22 12.52 -5.36
CA CYS A 92 -16.07 13.02 -4.60
C CYS A 92 -16.52 13.64 -3.27
N ARG A 93 -15.85 13.25 -2.18
CA ARG A 93 -15.99 13.85 -0.85
C ARG A 93 -14.82 14.79 -0.58
N ARG A 94 -15.12 15.94 0.01
CA ARG A 94 -14.10 16.88 0.49
C ARG A 94 -13.68 16.47 1.90
N GLY A 95 -12.43 16.79 2.24
CA GLY A 95 -11.84 16.46 3.53
C GLY A 95 -10.62 15.55 3.37
N GLU A 96 -9.97 15.29 4.49
CA GLU A 96 -8.81 14.42 4.58
C GLU A 96 -9.25 13.05 5.10
N LEU A 97 -8.62 12.00 4.56
CA LEU A 97 -8.77 10.65 5.08
C LEU A 97 -7.70 10.44 6.16
N SER A 98 -8.08 9.94 7.34
CA SER A 98 -7.11 9.73 8.40
C SER A 98 -6.06 8.69 8.01
N SER A 99 -4.88 8.79 8.65
CA SER A 99 -3.78 7.83 8.47
C SER A 99 -4.24 6.40 8.75
N ASP A 100 -5.05 6.17 9.78
CA ASP A 100 -5.61 4.84 10.10
C ASP A 100 -6.45 4.25 8.96
N HIS A 101 -7.37 5.03 8.39
CA HIS A 101 -8.20 4.55 7.28
C HIS A 101 -7.34 4.25 6.05
N THR A 102 -6.33 5.09 5.82
CA THR A 102 -5.43 4.93 4.69
C THR A 102 -4.57 3.68 4.84
N ASP A 103 -3.96 3.48 6.02
CA ASP A 103 -3.15 2.31 6.32
C ASP A 103 -3.98 1.03 6.27
N ALA A 104 -5.22 1.07 6.75
CA ALA A 104 -6.15 -0.05 6.65
C ALA A 104 -6.47 -0.41 5.18
N LEU A 105 -6.71 0.58 4.32
CA LEU A 105 -6.90 0.36 2.87
C LEU A 105 -5.64 -0.22 2.20
N ILE A 106 -4.44 0.27 2.57
CA ILE A 106 -3.17 -0.25 2.05
C ILE A 106 -2.99 -1.72 2.46
N ARG A 107 -3.31 -2.09 3.70
CA ARG A 107 -3.21 -3.48 4.19
C ARG A 107 -4.18 -4.41 3.47
N ILE A 108 -5.43 -3.98 3.26
CA ILE A 108 -6.40 -4.72 2.44
C ILE A 108 -5.85 -4.92 1.02
N LEU A 109 -5.32 -3.86 0.40
CA LEU A 109 -4.72 -3.90 -0.93
C LEU A 109 -3.56 -4.90 -0.99
N CYS A 110 -2.62 -4.88 -0.04
CA CYS A 110 -1.49 -5.81 0.01
C CYS A 110 -1.96 -7.27 0.04
N LEU A 111 -2.93 -7.62 0.90
CA LEU A 111 -3.45 -8.98 0.98
C LEU A 111 -4.18 -9.43 -0.28
N MET A 112 -4.91 -8.52 -0.94
CA MET A 112 -5.52 -8.82 -2.24
C MET A 112 -4.46 -8.99 -3.32
N ALA A 113 -3.44 -8.13 -3.35
CA ALA A 113 -2.35 -8.22 -4.31
C ALA A 113 -1.56 -9.53 -4.14
N ASP A 114 -1.34 -10.00 -2.91
CA ASP A 114 -0.73 -11.31 -2.63
C ASP A 114 -1.53 -12.45 -3.23
N ARG A 115 -2.86 -12.45 -3.04
CA ARG A 115 -3.76 -13.46 -3.62
C ARG A 115 -3.74 -13.44 -5.15
N LEU A 116 -3.64 -12.25 -5.74
CA LEU A 116 -3.61 -12.04 -7.19
C LEU A 116 -2.19 -12.08 -7.79
N TYR A 117 -1.16 -12.38 -7.00
CA TYR A 117 0.23 -12.33 -7.46
C TYR A 117 0.49 -13.17 -8.71
N PRO A 118 -0.04 -14.41 -8.86
CA PRO A 118 0.13 -15.16 -10.11
C PRO A 118 -0.41 -14.42 -11.35
N MET A 119 -1.56 -13.75 -11.23
CA MET A 119 -2.14 -12.96 -12.31
C MET A 119 -1.33 -11.70 -12.61
N LEU A 120 -0.89 -10.98 -11.56
CA LEU A 120 -0.02 -9.81 -11.70
C LEU A 120 1.30 -10.18 -12.38
N ARG A 121 1.89 -11.32 -11.98
CA ARG A 121 3.13 -11.83 -12.57
C ARG A 121 2.95 -12.21 -14.04
N ALA A 122 1.83 -12.84 -14.39
CA ALA A 122 1.49 -13.21 -15.75
C ALA A 122 1.30 -11.99 -16.67
N LEU A 123 0.67 -10.91 -16.17
CA LEU A 123 0.53 -9.65 -16.92
C LEU A 123 1.87 -8.96 -17.18
N LEU A 124 2.85 -9.14 -16.29
CA LEU A 124 4.16 -8.49 -16.36
C LEU A 124 5.26 -9.39 -16.96
N SER A 125 4.95 -10.63 -17.32
CA SER A 125 5.95 -11.61 -17.78
C SER A 125 6.35 -11.38 -19.22
N SER A 126 7.65 -11.41 -19.50
CA SER A 126 8.20 -11.50 -20.86
C SER A 126 8.31 -12.94 -21.36
N GLN A 127 8.12 -13.94 -20.49
CA GLN A 127 8.32 -15.36 -20.80
C GLN A 127 7.05 -16.04 -21.32
N GLU A 128 5.91 -15.36 -21.24
CA GLU A 128 4.61 -15.85 -21.72
C GLU A 128 4.46 -15.56 -23.22
N PRO A 129 3.70 -16.36 -23.99
CA PRO A 129 3.36 -16.04 -25.36
C PRO A 129 2.76 -14.63 -25.49
N ALA A 130 3.23 -13.86 -26.48
CA ALA A 130 2.81 -12.48 -26.69
C ALA A 130 1.29 -12.34 -26.86
N GLU A 131 0.67 -13.27 -27.60
CA GLU A 131 -0.78 -13.29 -27.83
C GLU A 131 -1.58 -13.49 -26.53
N LEU A 132 -1.16 -14.44 -25.68
CA LEU A 132 -1.82 -14.67 -24.38
C LEU A 132 -1.68 -13.46 -23.45
N THR A 133 -0.50 -12.85 -23.44
CA THR A 133 -0.26 -11.63 -22.66
C THR A 133 -1.14 -10.49 -23.14
N ALA A 134 -1.27 -10.30 -24.45
CA ALA A 134 -2.14 -9.29 -25.05
C ALA A 134 -3.62 -9.52 -24.67
N GLN A 135 -4.12 -10.76 -24.76
CA GLN A 135 -5.49 -11.11 -24.36
C GLN A 135 -5.76 -10.82 -22.88
N ARG A 136 -4.82 -11.17 -21.98
CA ARG A 136 -4.94 -10.87 -20.54
C ARG A 136 -4.99 -9.36 -20.28
N TRP A 137 -4.14 -8.59 -20.96
CA TRP A 137 -4.17 -7.13 -20.88
C TRP A 137 -5.48 -6.56 -21.39
N GLN A 138 -5.98 -7.04 -22.54
CA GLN A 138 -7.26 -6.61 -23.09
C GLN A 138 -8.41 -6.80 -22.09
N LEU A 139 -8.53 -8.00 -21.50
CA LEU A 139 -9.57 -8.28 -20.50
C LEU A 139 -9.48 -7.37 -19.28
N PHE A 140 -8.26 -7.14 -18.78
CA PHE A 140 -8.03 -6.22 -17.67
C PHE A 140 -8.41 -4.78 -18.03
N GLU A 141 -8.00 -4.29 -19.21
CA GLU A 141 -8.25 -2.93 -19.67
C GLU A 141 -9.73 -2.66 -19.95
N GLU A 142 -10.45 -3.63 -20.54
CA GLU A 142 -11.89 -3.54 -20.75
C GLU A 142 -12.64 -3.41 -19.41
N ARG A 143 -12.31 -4.26 -18.44
CA ARG A 143 -12.93 -4.24 -17.10
C ARG A 143 -12.58 -2.98 -16.33
N LEU A 144 -11.31 -2.59 -16.30
CA LEU A 144 -10.87 -1.36 -15.66
C LEU A 144 -11.56 -0.16 -16.29
N GLY A 145 -11.66 -0.12 -17.62
CA GLY A 145 -12.37 0.92 -18.35
C GLY A 145 -13.85 1.01 -17.99
N ALA A 146 -14.54 -0.12 -17.83
CA ALA A 146 -15.93 -0.16 -17.36
C ALA A 146 -16.07 0.45 -15.96
N LEU A 147 -15.24 0.00 -15.01
CA LEU A 147 -15.23 0.50 -13.63
C LEU A 147 -14.92 2.00 -13.54
N LEU A 148 -13.96 2.48 -14.34
CA LEU A 148 -13.61 3.90 -14.40
C LEU A 148 -14.78 4.74 -14.94
N ARG A 149 -15.45 4.30 -16.02
CA ARG A 149 -16.60 5.04 -16.56
C ARG A 149 -17.78 5.07 -15.58
N GLU A 150 -18.02 3.98 -14.86
CA GLU A 150 -19.07 3.87 -13.86
C GLU A 150 -18.80 4.78 -12.64
N ARG A 151 -17.57 4.74 -12.10
CA ARG A 151 -17.28 5.27 -10.76
C ARG A 151 -16.51 6.59 -10.75
N MET A 152 -15.74 6.87 -11.80
CA MET A 152 -14.94 8.09 -11.95
C MET A 152 -15.62 9.11 -12.86
N ASN A 153 -15.25 10.39 -12.71
CA ASN A 153 -15.77 11.47 -13.53
C ASN A 153 -14.98 11.55 -14.85
N PRO A 154 -15.58 11.16 -16.01
CA PRO A 154 -14.89 11.13 -17.29
C PRO A 154 -14.53 12.52 -17.85
N ARG A 155 -15.01 13.60 -17.22
CA ARG A 155 -14.60 14.98 -17.56
C ARG A 155 -13.26 15.37 -16.95
N ARG A 156 -12.70 14.57 -16.04
CA ARG A 156 -11.38 14.83 -15.44
C ARG A 156 -10.30 14.36 -16.40
N SER A 157 -9.33 15.23 -16.69
CA SER A 157 -8.20 14.92 -17.59
C SER A 157 -7.45 13.65 -17.18
N GLY A 158 -7.20 13.44 -15.88
CA GLY A 158 -6.55 12.22 -15.38
C GLY A 158 -7.35 10.94 -15.67
N VAL A 159 -8.68 11.00 -15.72
CA VAL A 159 -9.53 9.85 -16.08
C VAL A 159 -9.54 9.64 -17.59
N GLN A 160 -9.60 10.72 -18.37
CA GLN A 160 -9.50 10.66 -19.83
C GLN A 160 -8.19 10.04 -20.28
N GLN A 161 -7.07 10.48 -19.70
CA GLN A 161 -5.75 9.93 -19.98
C GLN A 161 -5.68 8.44 -19.63
N LEU A 162 -6.24 8.03 -18.49
CA LEU A 162 -6.24 6.61 -18.09
C LEU A 162 -7.12 5.73 -18.98
N LEU A 163 -8.22 6.28 -19.51
CA LEU A 163 -9.12 5.60 -20.46
C LEU A 163 -8.60 5.59 -21.89
N ASP A 164 -7.64 6.46 -22.23
CA ASP A 164 -7.04 6.48 -23.56
C ASP A 164 -6.25 5.18 -23.81
N PRO A 165 -6.51 4.47 -24.92
CA PRO A 165 -5.87 3.18 -25.19
C PRO A 165 -4.36 3.30 -25.33
N VAL A 166 -3.85 4.40 -25.89
CA VAL A 166 -2.43 4.58 -26.21
C VAL A 166 -1.72 5.37 -25.10
N ALA A 167 -2.19 6.57 -24.79
CA ALA A 167 -1.59 7.45 -23.80
C ALA A 167 -1.72 6.91 -22.37
N GLY A 168 -2.77 6.13 -22.07
CA GLY A 168 -3.00 5.53 -20.76
C GLY A 168 -2.28 4.20 -20.53
N ALA A 169 -1.74 3.57 -21.57
CA ALA A 169 -1.18 2.21 -21.49
C ALA A 169 -0.05 2.11 -20.46
N GLU A 170 0.90 3.04 -20.50
CA GLU A 170 2.02 3.03 -19.54
C GLU A 170 1.54 3.31 -18.11
N GLN A 171 0.52 4.15 -17.94
CA GLN A 171 -0.04 4.41 -16.61
C GLN A 171 -0.73 3.16 -16.03
N ARG A 172 -1.50 2.43 -16.85
CA ARG A 172 -2.10 1.15 -16.44
C ARG A 172 -1.02 0.11 -16.09
N ARG A 173 0.05 0.01 -16.88
CA ARG A 173 1.21 -0.85 -16.55
C ARG A 173 1.87 -0.45 -15.23
N ARG A 174 2.06 0.84 -14.96
CA ARG A 174 2.62 1.32 -13.68
C ARG A 174 1.74 0.96 -12.49
N LEU A 175 0.42 1.00 -12.63
CA LEU A 175 -0.50 0.56 -11.57
C LEU A 175 -0.34 -0.94 -11.29
N VAL A 176 -0.31 -1.79 -12.32
CA VAL A 176 -0.09 -3.24 -12.16
C VAL A 176 1.29 -3.56 -11.55
N ARG A 177 2.34 -2.86 -11.96
CA ARG A 177 3.68 -2.96 -11.32
C ARG A 177 3.64 -2.55 -9.85
N SER A 178 2.89 -1.50 -9.51
CA SER A 178 2.74 -1.05 -8.12
C SER A 178 2.01 -2.09 -7.26
N LEU A 179 1.00 -2.76 -7.80
CA LEU A 179 0.34 -3.89 -7.13
C LEU A 179 1.32 -5.03 -6.89
N ALA A 180 2.14 -5.39 -7.89
CA ALA A 180 3.15 -6.43 -7.74
C ALA A 180 4.26 -6.04 -6.73
N LEU A 181 4.58 -4.76 -6.58
CA LEU A 181 5.52 -4.28 -5.55
C LEU A 181 4.93 -4.32 -4.14
N ALA A 182 3.61 -4.28 -4.01
CA ALA A 182 2.89 -4.28 -2.74
C ALA A 182 2.75 -5.69 -2.12
N THR A 183 3.23 -6.74 -2.78
CA THR A 183 3.12 -8.13 -2.32
C THR A 183 4.27 -8.54 -1.38
N GLY A 184 4.04 -9.55 -0.55
CA GLY A 184 5.02 -10.17 0.33
C GLY A 184 5.46 -9.30 1.51
N ILE A 185 6.50 -9.78 2.19
CA ILE A 185 7.03 -9.13 3.40
C ILE A 185 7.49 -7.70 3.07
N GLY A 186 7.03 -6.74 3.88
CA GLY A 186 7.32 -5.32 3.69
C GLY A 186 6.55 -4.65 2.54
N GLY A 187 5.59 -5.33 1.91
CA GLY A 187 4.74 -4.76 0.85
C GLY A 187 3.99 -3.50 1.29
N PHE A 188 3.49 -3.49 2.53
CA PHE A 188 2.87 -2.33 3.15
C PHE A 188 3.81 -1.12 3.19
N GLU A 189 5.03 -1.27 3.75
CA GLU A 189 5.99 -0.17 3.88
C GLU A 189 6.41 0.39 2.51
N ARG A 190 6.71 -0.50 1.55
CA ARG A 190 7.09 -0.09 0.18
C ARG A 190 5.96 0.68 -0.51
N LEU A 191 4.74 0.17 -0.42
CA LEU A 191 3.59 0.83 -1.04
C LEU A 191 3.29 2.16 -0.34
N ARG A 192 3.27 2.19 1.00
CA ARG A 192 3.03 3.40 1.77
C ARG A 192 4.06 4.49 1.48
N ALA A 193 5.34 4.15 1.46
CA ALA A 193 6.40 5.06 1.03
C ALA A 193 6.16 5.58 -0.40
N SER A 194 5.88 4.69 -1.36
CA SER A 194 5.57 5.09 -2.74
C SER A 194 4.33 5.98 -2.88
N LEU A 195 3.36 5.89 -1.96
CA LEU A 195 2.16 6.73 -1.96
C LEU A 195 2.40 8.09 -1.29
N LEU A 196 3.28 8.15 -0.28
CA LEU A 196 3.74 9.40 0.35
C LEU A 196 4.61 10.21 -0.61
N ASP A 197 5.45 9.52 -1.39
CA ASP A 197 6.32 10.12 -2.41
C ASP A 197 5.62 10.35 -3.75
N ALA A 198 4.32 10.01 -3.87
CA ALA A 198 3.54 10.29 -5.05
C ALA A 198 3.45 11.82 -5.20
N ALA A 199 4.41 12.38 -5.95
CA ALA A 199 4.66 13.80 -6.06
C ALA A 199 3.38 14.59 -6.36
N ALA A 200 3.27 15.74 -5.70
CA ALA A 200 2.30 16.80 -5.96
C ALA A 200 2.23 17.13 -7.46
#